data_AF-A0A430BBX3-F1
#
_entry.id   AF-A0A430BBX3-F1
#
_cell.length_a   1.000
_cell.length_b   1.000
_cell.length_c   1.000
_cell.angle_alpha   90.00
_cell.angle_beta   90.00
_cell.angle_gamma   90.00
#
_symmetry.space_group_name_H-M   'P 1'
#
loop_
_entity.id
_entity.type
_entity.pdbx_description
1 polymer ?
#
loop_
_entity_poly.entity_id
_entity_poly.type
_entity_poly.pdbx_seq_one_letter_code
_entity_poly.pdbx_strand_id
1 'polypeptide(L)'
;GDRPARDIMVRGILGNAGAQQDALLRHFFGGETGMPLHSIVSIAPGETVRMTNELRMTQDEIVPVTMGERALLVPIAAFDAHYRWGEDEEAPEGTGRTGRAFIVGQEQEPPAERLSPFRLDQGPRQYRRPAARAAAEVPPA
;
A
#
# COMPACT_ATOMS: atom_id res chain seq x y z
N GLY A 1 6.76 10.36 17.50
CA GLY A 1 7.20 11.62 18.11
C GLY A 1 6.43 11.86 19.39
N ASP A 2 6.72 12.96 20.07
CA ASP A 2 6.07 13.43 21.32
C ASP A 2 4.97 14.46 21.06
N ARG A 3 4.69 14.80 19.80
CA ARG A 3 3.63 15.72 19.39
C ARG A 3 2.52 15.00 18.61
N PRO A 4 1.27 15.49 18.69
CA PRO A 4 0.20 14.98 17.84
C PRO A 4 0.52 15.17 16.36
N ALA A 5 0.31 14.12 15.57
CA ALA A 5 0.19 14.26 14.12
C ALA A 5 -1.20 14.84 13.83
N ARG A 6 -1.29 15.79 12.91
CA ARG A 6 -2.52 16.47 12.51
C ARG A 6 -2.70 16.45 11.00
N ASP A 7 -3.95 16.59 10.57
CA ASP A 7 -4.37 16.64 9.16
C ASP A 7 -3.77 15.51 8.34
N ILE A 8 -3.89 14.29 8.86
CA ILE A 8 -3.31 13.12 8.24
C ILE A 8 -4.14 12.77 7.00
N MET A 9 -3.52 12.85 5.83
CA MET A 9 -4.08 12.39 4.57
C MET A 9 -3.43 11.06 4.17
N VAL A 10 -4.21 10.00 4.12
CA VAL A 10 -3.77 8.67 3.68
C VAL A 10 -4.23 8.44 2.25
N ARG A 11 -3.27 8.21 1.36
CA ARG A 11 -3.50 7.80 -0.03
C ARG A 11 -3.11 6.35 -0.22
N GLY A 12 -3.67 5.71 -1.24
CA GLY A 12 -3.28 4.36 -1.62
C GLY A 12 -3.38 4.10 -3.11
N ILE A 13 -2.71 3.03 -3.54
CA ILE A 13 -2.76 2.50 -4.90
C ILE A 13 -2.65 0.97 -4.84
N LEU A 14 -3.24 0.31 -5.84
CA LEU A 14 -3.06 -1.11 -6.09
C LEU A 14 -2.51 -1.28 -7.51
N GLY A 15 -1.43 -2.04 -7.66
CA GLY A 15 -0.80 -2.28 -8.95
C GLY A 15 -0.17 -3.67 -9.04
N ASN A 16 0.61 -3.89 -10.09
CA ASN A 16 1.23 -5.17 -10.37
C ASN A 16 2.72 -5.15 -10.00
N ALA A 17 3.23 -6.24 -9.44
CA ALA A 17 4.67 -6.47 -9.37
C ALA A 17 5.24 -6.80 -10.76
N GLY A 18 6.56 -6.60 -10.92
CA GLY A 18 7.27 -6.92 -12.16
C GLY A 18 7.98 -5.70 -12.74
N ALA A 19 8.13 -5.67 -14.07
CA ALA A 19 9.02 -4.71 -14.75
C ALA A 19 8.66 -3.23 -14.51
N GLN A 20 7.38 -2.90 -14.28
CA GLN A 20 6.93 -1.53 -14.05
C GLN A 20 6.79 -1.16 -12.56
N GLN A 21 7.09 -2.08 -11.64
CA GLN A 21 6.93 -1.86 -10.20
C GLN A 21 7.65 -0.61 -9.71
N ASP A 22 8.91 -0.42 -10.10
CA ASP A 22 9.70 0.72 -9.61
C ASP A 22 9.15 2.04 -10.13
N ALA A 23 8.66 2.09 -11.37
CA ALA A 23 8.02 3.28 -11.93
C ALA A 23 6.70 3.57 -11.19
N LEU A 24 5.86 2.56 -11.00
CA LEU A 24 4.60 2.67 -10.25
C LEU A 24 4.84 3.26 -8.86
N LEU A 25 5.77 2.68 -8.08
CA LEU A 25 6.06 3.13 -6.73
C LEU A 25 6.70 4.52 -6.71
N ARG A 26 7.60 4.83 -7.66
CA ARG A 26 8.18 6.17 -7.78
C ARG A 26 7.13 7.24 -8.06
N HIS A 27 6.20 7.01 -8.99
CA HIS A 27 5.14 7.98 -9.27
C HIS A 27 4.16 8.13 -8.10
N PHE A 28 3.78 7.02 -7.45
CA PHE A 28 2.89 7.07 -6.29
C PHE A 28 3.52 7.82 -5.10
N PHE A 29 4.76 7.45 -4.75
CA PHE A 29 5.53 8.16 -3.73
C PHE A 29 6.02 9.53 -4.22
N GLY A 30 5.96 9.85 -5.51
CA GLY A 30 6.15 11.20 -6.03
C GLY A 30 4.95 12.12 -5.81
N GLY A 31 3.78 11.55 -5.48
CA GLY A 31 2.53 12.32 -5.35
C GLY A 31 1.72 12.40 -6.65
N GLU A 32 2.22 11.82 -7.74
CA GLU A 32 1.63 11.93 -9.08
C GLU A 32 0.40 11.02 -9.27
N THR A 33 0.34 9.92 -8.51
CA THR A 33 -0.74 8.93 -8.58
C THR A 33 -1.26 8.56 -7.19
N GLY A 34 -2.30 7.74 -7.15
CA GLY A 34 -2.95 7.27 -5.93
C GLY A 34 -4.23 8.04 -5.61
N MET A 35 -5.11 7.38 -4.87
CA MET A 35 -6.41 7.92 -4.48
C MET A 35 -6.43 8.24 -2.98
N PRO A 36 -7.10 9.33 -2.55
CA PRO A 36 -7.33 9.59 -1.14
C PRO A 36 -8.22 8.48 -0.57
N LEU A 37 -7.74 7.83 0.50
CA LEU A 37 -8.48 6.77 1.19
C LEU A 37 -9.13 7.30 2.44
N HIS A 38 -8.38 8.09 3.22
CA HIS A 38 -8.86 8.60 4.48
C HIS A 38 -8.24 9.95 4.83
N SER A 39 -8.98 10.72 5.63
CA SER A 39 -8.51 11.92 6.32
C SER A 39 -8.74 11.74 7.82
N ILE A 40 -7.74 12.07 8.63
CA ILE A 40 -7.79 12.00 10.09
C ILE A 40 -7.36 13.34 10.65
N VAL A 41 -8.17 13.91 11.56
CA VAL A 41 -7.91 15.22 12.15
C VAL A 41 -6.64 15.20 13.01
N SER A 42 -6.49 14.20 13.89
CA SER A 42 -5.29 14.06 14.71
C SER A 42 -5.07 12.63 15.20
N ILE A 43 -3.80 12.29 15.45
CA ILE A 43 -3.38 11.11 16.18
C ILE A 43 -2.43 11.57 17.29
N ALA A 44 -2.77 11.28 18.54
CA ALA A 44 -1.95 11.64 19.69
C ALA A 44 -0.65 10.82 19.77
N PRO A 45 0.37 11.27 20.51
CA PRO A 45 1.57 10.48 20.75
C PRO A 45 1.24 9.12 21.37
N GLY A 46 1.70 8.03 20.74
CA GLY A 46 1.44 6.66 21.19
C GLY A 46 0.05 6.12 20.84
N GLU A 47 -0.84 6.94 20.29
CA GLU A 47 -2.14 6.49 19.80
C GLU A 47 -1.98 5.68 18.51
N THR A 48 -2.84 4.68 18.33
CA THR A 48 -2.95 3.93 17.08
C THR A 48 -4.38 3.99 16.56
N VAL A 49 -4.54 4.48 15.34
CA VAL A 49 -5.82 4.48 14.62
C VAL A 49 -5.81 3.36 13.59
N ARG A 50 -6.86 2.54 13.57
CA ARG A 50 -7.02 1.45 12.60
C ARG A 50 -8.10 1.81 11.59
N MET A 51 -7.78 1.60 10.31
CA MET A 51 -8.61 1.97 9.18
C MET A 51 -8.90 0.74 8.33
N THR A 52 -10.06 0.74 7.66
CA THR A 52 -10.44 -0.31 6.71
C THR A 52 -10.83 0.35 5.41
N ASN A 53 -10.27 -0.16 4.31
CA ASN A 53 -10.56 0.31 2.97
C ASN A 53 -10.58 -0.86 2.00
N GLU A 54 -11.20 -0.65 0.84
CA GLU A 54 -11.14 -1.57 -0.29
C GLU A 54 -10.29 -0.97 -1.43
N LEU A 55 -9.34 -1.75 -1.94
CA LEU A 55 -8.60 -1.42 -3.14
C LEU A 55 -9.02 -2.37 -4.26
N ARG A 56 -9.31 -1.82 -5.43
CA ARG A 56 -9.78 -2.57 -6.60
C ARG A 56 -8.81 -2.38 -7.75
N MET A 57 -8.67 -3.42 -8.56
CA MET A 57 -7.98 -3.40 -9.84
C MET A 57 -8.96 -3.97 -10.87
N THR A 58 -9.13 -3.29 -11.99
CA THR A 58 -9.95 -3.77 -13.11
C THR A 58 -9.20 -4.85 -13.89
N GLN A 59 -9.92 -5.59 -14.75
CA GLN A 59 -9.30 -6.71 -15.47
C GLN A 59 -8.23 -6.24 -16.47
N ASP A 60 -8.41 -5.06 -17.06
CA ASP A 60 -7.47 -4.43 -18.01
C ASP A 60 -6.22 -3.85 -17.32
N GLU A 61 -6.28 -3.57 -16.02
CA GLU A 61 -5.13 -3.14 -15.23
C GLU A 61 -4.24 -4.32 -14.80
N ILE A 62 -4.72 -5.56 -14.87
CA ILE A 62 -3.96 -6.76 -14.49
C ILE A 62 -2.88 -7.04 -15.53
N VAL A 63 -1.63 -7.17 -15.06
CA VAL A 63 -0.48 -7.58 -15.89
C VAL A 63 0.00 -8.95 -15.40
N PRO A 64 -0.43 -10.06 -16.03
CA PRO A 64 -0.06 -11.40 -15.59
C PRO A 64 1.44 -11.68 -15.79
N VAL A 65 2.03 -12.40 -14.84
CA VAL A 65 3.34 -13.03 -14.99
C VAL A 65 3.13 -14.47 -15.42
N THR A 66 3.64 -14.83 -16.60
CA THR A 66 3.61 -16.21 -17.08
C THR A 66 4.76 -17.02 -16.50
N MET A 67 4.45 -18.14 -15.85
CA MET A 67 5.45 -19.09 -15.33
C MET A 67 5.08 -20.51 -15.75
N GLY A 68 5.70 -20.98 -16.85
CA GLY A 68 5.25 -22.18 -17.55
C GLY A 68 3.84 -21.98 -18.11
N GLU A 69 2.93 -22.90 -17.79
CA GLU A 69 1.52 -22.83 -18.19
C GLU A 69 0.64 -21.99 -17.23
N ARG A 70 1.22 -21.40 -16.19
CA ARG A 70 0.48 -20.64 -15.17
C ARG A 70 0.47 -19.15 -15.49
N ALA A 71 -0.70 -18.54 -15.37
CA ALA A 71 -0.88 -17.09 -15.39
C ALA A 71 -1.02 -16.59 -13.94
N LEU A 72 -0.05 -15.82 -13.47
CA LEU A 72 0.07 -15.40 -12.06
C LEU A 72 -0.12 -13.90 -11.91
N LEU A 73 -0.81 -13.49 -10.86
CA LEU A 73 -0.90 -12.11 -10.40
C LEU A 73 -0.18 -11.97 -9.06
N VAL A 74 0.69 -10.97 -8.97
CA VAL A 74 1.36 -10.53 -7.74
C VAL A 74 1.00 -9.06 -7.51
N PRO A 75 -0.06 -8.75 -6.74
CA PRO A 75 -0.46 -7.38 -6.49
C PRO A 75 0.52 -6.69 -5.54
N ILE A 76 0.69 -5.40 -5.75
CA ILE A 76 1.37 -4.50 -4.84
C ILE A 76 0.37 -3.46 -4.36
N ALA A 77 0.12 -3.43 -3.06
CA ALA A 77 -0.62 -2.36 -2.40
C ALA A 77 0.38 -1.38 -1.80
N ALA A 78 0.28 -0.11 -2.13
CA ALA A 78 1.10 0.94 -1.51
C ALA A 78 0.22 1.99 -0.85
N PHE A 79 0.71 2.49 0.28
CA PHE A 79 0.06 3.49 1.10
C PHE A 79 1.02 4.62 1.41
N ASP A 80 0.48 5.81 1.52
CA ASP A 80 1.26 7.01 1.74
C ASP A 80 0.49 7.98 2.63
N ALA A 81 1.04 8.28 3.80
CA ALA A 81 0.44 9.18 4.78
C ALA A 81 1.24 10.48 4.83
N HIS A 82 0.58 11.60 4.60
CA HIS A 82 1.11 12.95 4.83
C HIS A 82 0.46 13.53 6.07
N TYR A 83 1.23 14.24 6.88
CA TYR A 83 0.74 14.86 8.11
C TYR A 83 1.57 16.08 8.47
N ARG A 84 1.06 16.90 9.39
CA ARG A 84 1.79 18.00 10.03
C ARG A 84 1.82 17.85 11.55
N TRP A 85 2.63 18.66 12.20
CA TRP A 85 2.57 18.90 13.64
C TRP A 85 2.73 20.39 13.94
N GLY A 86 2.38 20.77 15.16
CA GLY A 86 2.18 22.17 15.56
C GLY A 86 0.69 22.51 15.65
N GLU A 87 0.37 23.59 16.35
CA GLU A 87 -1.02 24.02 16.56
C GLU A 87 -1.56 24.81 15.37
N ASP A 88 -0.72 25.64 14.77
CA ASP A 88 -1.06 26.46 13.60
C ASP A 88 -1.17 25.58 12.33
N GLU A 89 -2.29 25.74 11.62
CA GLU A 89 -2.55 25.06 10.35
C GLU A 89 -1.92 25.79 9.16
N GLU A 90 -1.88 27.12 9.20
CA GLU A 90 -1.31 27.95 8.14
C GLU A 90 0.22 27.99 8.20
N ALA A 91 0.79 27.86 9.41
CA ALA A 91 2.22 27.83 9.65
C ALA A 91 2.63 26.66 10.58
N PRO A 92 2.54 25.40 10.10
CA PRO A 92 2.88 24.25 10.92
C PRO A 92 4.36 24.26 11.31
N GLU A 93 4.66 23.75 12.51
CA GLU A 93 6.03 23.59 12.98
C GLU A 93 6.83 22.58 12.14
N GLY A 94 6.13 21.65 11.50
CA GLY A 94 6.70 20.80 10.48
C GLY A 94 5.69 19.88 9.82
N THR A 95 6.15 19.24 8.76
CA THR A 95 5.38 18.27 7.98
C THR A 95 6.17 16.97 7.90
N GLY A 96 5.46 15.87 7.80
CA GLY A 96 6.04 14.54 7.72
C GLY A 96 5.27 13.67 6.74
N ARG A 97 5.96 12.63 6.30
CA ARG A 97 5.42 11.66 5.36
C ARG A 97 5.85 10.26 5.75
N THR A 98 5.00 9.26 5.53
CA THR A 98 5.38 7.86 5.68
C THR A 98 4.73 7.04 4.57
N GLY A 99 5.56 6.42 3.74
CA GLY A 99 5.13 5.61 2.61
C GLY A 99 5.54 4.15 2.79
N ARG A 100 4.66 3.21 2.47
CA ARG A 100 4.98 1.77 2.51
C ARG A 100 4.26 0.98 1.43
N ALA A 101 4.97 0.04 0.81
CA ALA A 101 4.44 -0.86 -0.20
C ALA A 101 4.51 -2.31 0.28
N PHE A 102 3.53 -3.10 -0.14
CA PHE A 102 3.35 -4.48 0.28
C PHE A 102 3.02 -5.35 -0.92
N ILE A 103 3.69 -6.51 -1.02
CA ILE A 103 3.26 -7.59 -1.90
C ILE A 103 2.11 -8.32 -1.21
N VAL A 104 1.03 -8.54 -1.96
CA VAL A 104 -0.15 -9.28 -1.51
C VAL A 104 -0.15 -10.67 -2.15
N GLY A 105 -0.52 -11.69 -1.38
CA GLY A 105 -0.58 -13.07 -1.87
C GLY A 105 -1.31 -13.97 -0.88
N GLN A 106 -1.10 -15.28 -1.01
CA GLN A 106 -1.64 -16.29 -0.10
C GLN A 106 -0.53 -16.84 0.80
N GLU A 107 -0.85 -17.07 2.08
CA GLU A 107 0.02 -17.85 2.95
C GLU A 107 0.23 -19.26 2.40
N GLN A 108 1.43 -19.79 2.62
CA GLN A 108 1.81 -21.13 2.21
C GLN A 108 1.63 -22.13 3.36
N GLU A 109 1.51 -23.41 3.00
CA GLU A 109 1.49 -24.53 3.95
C GLU A 109 2.54 -25.56 3.51
N PRO A 110 3.68 -25.70 4.24
CA PRO A 110 4.04 -24.99 5.47
C PRO A 110 4.33 -23.49 5.25
N PRO A 111 4.30 -22.65 6.31
CA PRO A 111 4.60 -21.22 6.21
C PRO A 111 5.98 -20.94 5.62
N ALA A 112 6.05 -19.93 4.76
CA ALA A 112 7.27 -19.49 4.10
C ALA A 112 7.37 -17.96 4.08
N GLU A 113 8.59 -17.44 3.91
CA GLU A 113 8.83 -16.01 3.83
C GLU A 113 8.09 -15.37 2.64
N ARG A 114 8.20 -16.00 1.47
CA ARG A 114 7.52 -15.57 0.24
C ARG A 114 6.06 -16.00 0.26
N LEU A 115 5.18 -15.15 -0.26
CA LEU A 115 3.77 -15.49 -0.45
C LEU A 115 3.55 -16.24 -1.77
N SER A 116 2.52 -17.07 -1.83
CA SER A 116 2.05 -17.65 -3.08
C SER A 116 1.29 -16.61 -3.91
N PRO A 117 1.59 -16.46 -5.21
CA PRO A 117 0.85 -15.57 -6.09
C PRO A 117 -0.59 -16.05 -6.34
N PHE A 118 -1.42 -15.18 -6.88
CA PHE A 118 -2.79 -15.51 -7.29
C PHE A 118 -2.79 -16.14 -8.68
N ARG A 119 -3.44 -17.28 -8.86
CA ARG A 119 -3.53 -17.99 -10.14
C ARG A 119 -4.75 -17.54 -10.93
N LEU A 120 -4.51 -16.74 -11.96
CA LEU A 120 -5.56 -16.24 -12.85
C LEU A 120 -6.14 -17.33 -13.76
N ASP A 121 -5.36 -18.39 -14.02
CA ASP A 121 -5.77 -19.53 -14.84
C ASP A 121 -6.84 -20.43 -14.19
N GLN A 122 -7.20 -20.17 -12.92
CA GLN A 122 -8.21 -20.93 -12.18
C GLN A 122 -9.61 -20.29 -12.22
N GLY A 123 -9.77 -19.21 -13.00
CA GLY A 123 -11.03 -18.47 -13.12
C GLY A 123 -11.34 -17.58 -11.90
N PRO A 124 -12.47 -16.85 -11.94
CA PRO A 124 -12.88 -15.94 -10.87
C PRO A 124 -13.10 -16.69 -9.55
N ARG A 125 -12.40 -16.27 -8.49
CA ARG A 125 -12.49 -16.91 -7.18
C ARG A 125 -12.10 -15.99 -6.04
N GLN A 126 -12.55 -16.35 -4.85
CA GLN A 126 -11.99 -15.84 -3.61
C GLN A 126 -10.77 -16.68 -3.21
N TYR A 127 -9.70 -16.00 -2.83
CA TYR A 127 -8.50 -16.62 -2.29
C TYR A 127 -8.58 -16.68 -0.76
N ARG A 128 -8.16 -17.82 -0.19
CA ARG A 128 -8.17 -18.03 1.26
C ARG A 128 -6.80 -17.67 1.84
N ARG A 129 -6.76 -17.34 3.13
CA ARG A 129 -5.53 -16.96 3.87
C ARG A 129 -4.74 -15.85 3.14
N PRO A 130 -5.38 -14.72 2.78
CA PRO A 130 -4.65 -13.60 2.19
C PRO A 130 -3.64 -13.07 3.20
N ALA A 131 -2.50 -12.64 2.69
CA ALA A 131 -1.44 -12.05 3.49
C ALA A 131 -0.69 -10.97 2.71
N ALA A 132 0.10 -10.20 3.44
CA ALA A 132 0.94 -9.15 2.90
C ALA A 132 2.36 -9.27 3.47
N ARG A 133 3.36 -8.87 2.67
CA ARG A 133 4.76 -8.71 3.09
C ARG A 133 5.27 -7.36 2.63
N ALA A 134 6.07 -6.69 3.46
CA ALA A 134 6.67 -5.42 3.10
C ALA A 134 7.60 -5.60 1.89
N ALA A 135 7.52 -4.67 0.94
CA ALA A 135 8.28 -4.73 -0.31
C ALA A 135 9.16 -3.48 -0.50
N ALA A 136 8.71 -2.32 -0.04
CA ALA A 136 9.47 -1.08 -0.04
C ALA A 136 8.93 -0.13 1.03
N GLU A 137 9.76 0.79 1.48
CA GLU A 137 9.39 1.87 2.39
C GLU A 137 10.04 3.18 1.97
N VAL A 138 9.31 4.28 2.16
CA VAL A 138 9.86 5.63 2.12
C VAL A 138 10.09 6.04 3.58
N PRO A 139 11.35 6.24 4.00
CA PRO A 139 11.63 6.66 5.37
C PRO A 139 10.95 8.00 5.65
N PRO A 140 10.57 8.27 6.92
CA PRO A 140 10.02 9.54 7.28
C PRO A 140 11.01 10.66 6.97
N ALA A 141 10.50 11.70 6.30
CA ALA A 141 11.21 12.96 6.10
C ALA A 141 11.29 13.76 7.42
#